data_AF-A0A7Y2TEB8-F1
#
_entry.id   AF-A0A7Y2TEB8-F1
#
_cell.length_a   1.000
_cell.length_b   1.000
_cell.length_c   1.000
_cell.angle_alpha   90.00
_cell.angle_beta   90.00
_cell.angle_gamma   90.00
#
_symmetry.space_group_name_H-M   'P 1'
#
loop_
_entity.id
_entity.type
_entity.pdbx_description
1 polymer ?
#
loop_
_entity_poly.entity_id
_entity_poly.type
_entity_poly.pdbx_seq_one_letter_code
_entity_poly.pdbx_strand_id
1 'polypeptide(L)'
;MRECTIRVRFAPSPTGYLHIGGLRTALYNYLFAKKNSGEIILRIEDTDRKRFVDGAVDNLLDTLNWAGLSFDEGSGIGGDYGPYFQSERLDIYREHSSKLIDEGKAYACFCSSERLKQLREEQKQQKLPQFKYDKHCLSLSRDETEKKLNENIQHVVRLNVTPDQIVTFKDEIRGEVKFESNTIDDQVLIKSDGFPTYHLANVVDDYLMKISHVIRGEEWLPSTPKHILLYDYFNWDKPKFAHLPLLLNPDKSKLSKRQGDVAVEDYKAKGYLKEALINFVALLGWNFGDDKELYDMDELIEKFSLDRVHKAGAVFNLEKLDWLNFEHMRKKSDAEMLEMLRNELLNSIYANKNYSDEYLLKIISAMKERVSFIREYLTKSYFFFEQPREYEAKNLKKRWKEDSHKLLKKLSIKIEKLDNPSINDFETSLAETAEEQNVGKGKLIHPLRIALSGVGEGPGIFELIDILGKAEVQNRINTALKNLD
;
A
#
# COMPACT_ATOMS: atom_id res chain seq x y z
N MET A 1 24.23 -5.98 -31.00
CA MET A 1 23.88 -6.45 -29.64
C MET A 1 22.38 -6.56 -29.61
N ARG A 2 21.80 -7.75 -29.40
CA ARG A 2 20.34 -7.83 -29.20
C ARG A 2 20.05 -7.05 -27.92
N GLU A 3 19.24 -5.99 -28.03
CA GLU A 3 18.72 -5.30 -26.84
C GLU A 3 18.06 -6.36 -25.96
N CYS A 4 18.56 -6.51 -24.73
CA CYS A 4 17.99 -7.45 -23.79
C CYS A 4 16.68 -6.84 -23.31
N THR A 5 15.54 -7.37 -23.76
CA THR A 5 14.21 -6.91 -23.37
C THR A 5 14.10 -6.91 -21.85
N ILE A 6 13.72 -5.77 -21.27
CA ILE A 6 13.51 -5.67 -19.82
C ILE A 6 12.32 -6.55 -19.45
N ARG A 7 12.57 -7.56 -18.63
CA ARG A 7 11.56 -8.40 -18.00
C ARG A 7 11.75 -8.40 -16.50
N VAL A 8 10.68 -8.14 -15.77
CA VAL A 8 10.65 -8.13 -14.31
C VAL A 8 9.44 -8.90 -13.79
N ARG A 9 9.41 -9.23 -12.50
CA ARG A 9 8.28 -9.97 -11.93
C ARG A 9 7.87 -9.49 -10.57
N PHE A 10 6.57 -9.53 -10.31
CA PHE A 10 6.04 -9.59 -8.97
C PHE A 10 5.73 -11.06 -8.64
N ALA A 11 6.38 -11.58 -7.59
CA ALA A 11 6.31 -12.99 -7.24
C ALA A 11 5.83 -13.21 -5.78
N PRO A 12 4.55 -12.95 -5.47
CA PRO A 12 4.01 -13.10 -4.12
C PRO A 12 3.69 -14.55 -3.77
N SER A 13 3.84 -14.90 -2.50
CA SER A 13 3.29 -16.14 -1.94
C SER A 13 1.88 -15.90 -1.38
N PRO A 14 0.87 -16.72 -1.71
CA PRO A 14 -0.52 -16.55 -1.29
C PRO A 14 -0.73 -16.99 0.16
N THR A 15 -0.13 -16.25 1.10
CA THR A 15 -0.08 -16.56 2.53
C THR A 15 -0.88 -15.57 3.39
N GLY A 16 -1.69 -14.72 2.74
CA GLY A 16 -2.50 -13.68 3.33
C GLY A 16 -2.63 -12.46 2.41
N TYR A 17 -3.16 -11.37 2.95
CA TYR A 17 -3.40 -10.12 2.23
C TYR A 17 -2.12 -9.45 1.70
N LEU A 18 -2.26 -8.69 0.61
CA LEU A 18 -1.19 -7.88 0.07
C LEU A 18 -0.87 -6.74 1.05
N HIS A 19 0.31 -6.79 1.65
CA HIS A 19 0.77 -5.71 2.53
C HIS A 19 1.44 -4.58 1.74
N ILE A 20 1.58 -3.40 2.35
CA ILE A 20 2.18 -2.23 1.68
C ILE A 20 3.59 -2.51 1.13
N GLY A 21 4.45 -3.22 1.86
CA GLY A 21 5.76 -3.62 1.32
C GLY A 21 5.71 -4.47 0.04
N GLY A 22 4.66 -5.29 -0.10
CA GLY A 22 4.39 -6.10 -1.29
C GLY A 22 3.88 -5.21 -2.41
N LEU A 23 2.92 -4.32 -2.12
CA LEU A 23 2.43 -3.32 -3.09
C LEU A 23 3.57 -2.43 -3.61
N ARG A 24 4.49 -2.00 -2.74
CA ARG A 24 5.69 -1.25 -3.16
C ARG A 24 6.55 -2.04 -4.11
N THR A 25 6.78 -3.32 -3.81
CA THR A 25 7.57 -4.19 -4.69
C THR A 25 6.87 -4.35 -6.04
N ALA A 26 5.57 -4.59 -6.07
CA ALA A 26 4.78 -4.65 -7.30
C ALA A 26 4.86 -3.33 -8.09
N LEU A 27 4.65 -2.19 -7.42
CA LEU A 27 4.70 -0.86 -8.02
C LEU A 27 6.07 -0.56 -8.63
N TYR A 28 7.17 -0.80 -7.92
CA TYR A 28 8.51 -0.52 -8.46
C TYR A 28 8.88 -1.41 -9.66
N ASN A 29 8.46 -2.68 -9.65
CA ASN A 29 8.59 -3.52 -10.84
C ASN A 29 7.76 -2.94 -12.00
N TYR A 30 6.53 -2.50 -11.73
CA TYR A 30 5.62 -1.94 -12.74
C TYR A 30 6.18 -0.65 -13.35
N LEU A 31 6.57 0.31 -12.51
CA LEU A 31 7.16 1.57 -12.96
C LEU A 31 8.45 1.33 -13.76
N PHE A 32 9.32 0.42 -13.29
CA PHE A 32 10.55 0.08 -14.00
C PHE A 32 10.29 -0.55 -15.37
N ALA A 33 9.35 -1.50 -15.45
CA ALA A 33 8.98 -2.14 -16.71
C ALA A 33 8.41 -1.10 -17.69
N LYS A 34 7.39 -0.35 -17.27
CA LYS A 34 6.73 0.64 -18.14
C LYS A 34 7.68 1.74 -18.60
N LYS A 35 8.56 2.25 -17.73
CA LYS A 35 9.59 3.25 -18.11
C LYS A 35 10.50 2.74 -19.23
N ASN A 36 10.88 1.47 -19.16
CA ASN A 36 11.87 0.87 -20.07
C ASN A 36 11.23 0.08 -21.21
N SER A 37 9.93 0.27 -21.47
CA SER A 37 9.18 -0.51 -22.48
C SER A 37 9.37 -2.03 -22.34
N GLY A 38 9.47 -2.49 -21.09
CA GLY A 38 9.63 -3.89 -20.72
C GLY A 38 8.32 -4.54 -20.31
N GLU A 39 8.41 -5.81 -19.93
CA GLU A 39 7.29 -6.65 -19.52
C GLU A 39 7.33 -6.91 -18.01
N ILE A 40 6.16 -6.93 -17.39
CA ILE A 40 5.97 -7.28 -15.98
C ILE A 40 5.12 -8.55 -15.87
N ILE A 41 5.66 -9.52 -15.14
CA ILE A 41 5.07 -10.85 -14.94
C ILE A 41 4.51 -11.00 -13.53
N LEU A 42 3.34 -11.61 -13.38
CA LEU A 42 2.80 -12.07 -12.10
C LEU A 42 2.99 -13.59 -11.95
N ARG A 43 3.85 -13.99 -11.02
CA ARG A 43 4.09 -15.41 -10.69
C ARG A 43 3.63 -15.72 -9.27
N ILE A 44 2.80 -16.73 -9.08
CA ILE A 44 2.31 -17.12 -7.76
C ILE A 44 3.24 -18.18 -7.15
N GLU A 45 3.89 -17.82 -6.04
CA GLU A 45 4.85 -18.69 -5.33
C GLU A 45 4.16 -19.47 -4.20
N ASP A 46 3.35 -20.47 -4.58
CA ASP A 46 2.47 -21.25 -3.68
C ASP A 46 3.05 -22.63 -3.27
N THR A 47 4.38 -22.74 -3.23
CA THR A 47 5.10 -23.99 -2.92
C THR A 47 5.00 -24.42 -1.45
N ASP A 48 4.67 -23.49 -0.54
CA ASP A 48 4.37 -23.77 0.87
C ASP A 48 2.87 -24.00 1.08
N ARG A 49 2.41 -25.22 0.74
CA ARG A 49 1.00 -25.63 0.86
C ARG A 49 0.45 -25.53 2.29
N LYS A 50 1.28 -25.51 3.33
CA LYS A 50 0.82 -25.37 4.73
C LYS A 50 0.40 -23.94 5.08
N ARG A 51 0.96 -22.96 4.38
CA ARG A 51 0.66 -21.52 4.57
C ARG A 51 -0.25 -20.98 3.49
N PHE A 52 -0.67 -21.81 2.54
CA PHE A 52 -1.62 -21.43 1.51
C PHE A 52 -2.95 -21.03 2.16
N VAL A 53 -3.47 -19.87 1.75
CA VAL A 53 -4.77 -19.37 2.20
C VAL A 53 -5.70 -19.33 1.00
N ASP A 54 -6.80 -20.09 1.08
CA ASP A 54 -7.84 -20.08 0.04
C ASP A 54 -8.39 -18.66 -0.16
N GLY A 55 -8.57 -18.25 -1.42
CA GLY A 55 -9.01 -16.91 -1.80
C GLY A 55 -7.95 -15.80 -1.71
N ALA A 56 -6.74 -16.09 -1.19
CA ALA A 56 -5.68 -15.07 -1.11
C ALA A 56 -5.16 -14.64 -2.50
N VAL A 57 -5.22 -15.52 -3.50
CA VAL A 57 -4.84 -15.19 -4.89
C VAL A 57 -5.87 -14.24 -5.51
N ASP A 58 -7.16 -14.52 -5.35
CA ASP A 58 -8.23 -13.66 -5.89
C ASP A 58 -8.20 -12.28 -5.25
N ASN A 59 -8.09 -12.22 -3.93
CA ASN A 59 -7.95 -10.97 -3.20
C ASN A 59 -6.69 -10.18 -3.62
N LEU A 60 -5.56 -10.87 -3.84
CA LEU A 60 -4.35 -10.26 -4.38
C LEU A 60 -4.60 -9.62 -5.75
N LEU A 61 -5.26 -10.34 -6.67
CA LEU A 61 -5.57 -9.86 -8.01
C LEU A 61 -6.52 -8.65 -7.96
N ASP A 62 -7.57 -8.70 -7.14
CA ASP A 62 -8.50 -7.59 -6.95
C ASP A 62 -7.80 -6.33 -6.43
N THR A 63 -6.87 -6.51 -5.48
CA THR A 63 -6.10 -5.40 -4.92
C THR A 63 -5.10 -4.82 -5.93
N LEU A 64 -4.45 -5.64 -6.74
CA LEU A 64 -3.56 -5.18 -7.82
C LEU A 64 -4.34 -4.45 -8.92
N ASN A 65 -5.52 -4.96 -9.29
CA ASN A 65 -6.42 -4.31 -10.24
C ASN A 65 -6.92 -2.96 -9.71
N TRP A 66 -7.35 -2.89 -8.44
CA TRP A 66 -7.72 -1.63 -7.79
C TRP A 66 -6.54 -0.65 -7.77
N ALA A 67 -5.33 -1.12 -7.49
CA ALA A 67 -4.10 -0.34 -7.53
C ALA A 67 -3.72 0.13 -8.95
N GLY A 68 -4.37 -0.39 -9.99
CA GLY A 68 -4.10 -0.04 -11.39
C GLY A 68 -2.80 -0.64 -11.92
N LEU A 69 -2.37 -1.79 -11.37
CA LEU A 69 -1.16 -2.48 -11.78
C LEU A 69 -1.52 -3.66 -12.69
N SER A 70 -1.42 -3.45 -14.00
CA SER A 70 -1.62 -4.49 -15.00
C SER A 70 -0.35 -5.30 -15.26
N PHE A 71 -0.52 -6.58 -15.55
CA PHE A 71 0.58 -7.49 -15.88
C PHE A 71 0.50 -7.94 -17.34
N ASP A 72 1.64 -8.13 -17.98
CA ASP A 72 1.72 -8.55 -19.38
C ASP A 72 1.65 -10.09 -19.50
N GLU A 73 2.11 -10.80 -18.47
CA GLU A 73 1.96 -12.25 -18.31
C GLU A 73 1.60 -12.61 -16.86
N GLY A 74 0.93 -13.73 -16.64
CA GLY A 74 0.71 -14.25 -15.29
C GLY A 74 -0.53 -15.12 -15.10
N SER A 75 -0.79 -15.45 -13.84
CA SER A 75 -1.99 -16.16 -13.42
C SER A 75 -3.26 -15.41 -13.85
N GLY A 76 -4.15 -16.09 -14.59
CA GLY A 76 -5.39 -15.50 -15.13
C GLY A 76 -5.22 -14.67 -16.41
N ILE A 77 -3.97 -14.45 -16.86
CA ILE A 77 -3.63 -13.66 -18.06
C ILE A 77 -3.07 -14.57 -19.16
N GLY A 78 -2.24 -15.55 -18.78
CA GLY A 78 -1.49 -16.40 -19.70
C GLY A 78 -0.11 -15.82 -20.02
N GLY A 79 0.49 -16.29 -21.11
CA GLY A 79 1.84 -15.93 -21.53
C GLY A 79 2.67 -17.15 -21.90
N ASP A 80 3.81 -16.91 -22.56
CA ASP A 80 4.61 -17.96 -23.22
C ASP A 80 5.40 -18.85 -22.24
N TYR A 81 5.49 -18.45 -20.97
CA TYR A 81 6.32 -19.12 -19.96
C TYR A 81 5.50 -19.79 -18.84
N GLY A 82 4.19 -19.93 -19.06
CA GLY A 82 3.28 -20.60 -18.14
C GLY A 82 3.66 -22.08 -17.90
N PRO A 83 3.02 -22.73 -16.91
CA PRO A 83 2.07 -22.16 -15.96
C PRO A 83 2.70 -21.13 -15.02
N TYR A 84 1.92 -20.18 -14.49
CA TYR A 84 2.42 -19.12 -13.61
C TYR A 84 2.18 -19.39 -12.11
N PHE A 85 1.67 -20.57 -11.77
CA PHE A 85 1.67 -21.12 -10.42
C PHE A 85 2.84 -22.09 -10.24
N GLN A 86 3.62 -21.92 -9.19
CA GLN A 86 4.74 -22.83 -8.93
C GLN A 86 4.27 -24.24 -8.56
N SER A 87 3.11 -24.40 -7.93
CA SER A 87 2.54 -25.72 -7.66
C SER A 87 2.21 -26.53 -8.93
N GLU A 88 2.08 -25.89 -10.08
CA GLU A 88 1.80 -26.53 -11.38
C GLU A 88 3.07 -26.83 -12.19
N ARG A 89 4.26 -26.50 -11.65
CA ARG A 89 5.55 -26.60 -12.33
C ARG A 89 6.48 -27.66 -11.74
N LEU A 90 5.92 -28.62 -11.00
CA LEU A 90 6.70 -29.59 -10.21
C LEU A 90 7.70 -30.40 -11.03
N ASP A 91 7.33 -30.83 -12.25
CA ASP A 91 8.21 -31.62 -13.10
C ASP A 91 9.45 -30.83 -13.55
N ILE A 92 9.28 -29.54 -13.83
CA ILE A 92 10.39 -28.63 -14.16
C ILE A 92 11.40 -28.62 -13.01
N TYR A 93 10.94 -28.45 -11.77
CA TYR A 93 11.85 -28.40 -10.62
C TYR A 93 12.52 -29.75 -10.33
N ARG A 94 11.80 -30.85 -10.52
CA ARG A 94 12.35 -32.20 -10.40
C ARG A 94 13.50 -32.39 -11.38
N GLU A 95 13.29 -32.10 -12.66
CA GLU A 95 14.32 -32.20 -13.71
C GLU A 95 15.58 -31.40 -13.35
N HIS A 96 15.41 -30.14 -12.96
CA HIS A 96 16.54 -29.28 -12.58
C HIS A 96 17.23 -29.74 -11.30
N SER A 97 16.50 -30.28 -10.33
CA SER A 97 17.08 -30.85 -9.11
C SER A 97 17.89 -32.12 -9.39
N SER A 98 17.43 -32.98 -10.30
CA SER A 98 18.15 -34.18 -10.74
C SER A 98 19.46 -33.80 -11.41
N LYS A 99 19.44 -32.80 -12.31
CA LYS A 99 20.65 -32.28 -12.95
C LYS A 99 21.69 -31.81 -11.93
N LEU A 100 21.27 -31.08 -10.89
CA LEU A 100 22.18 -30.65 -9.83
C LEU A 100 22.78 -31.83 -9.05
N ILE A 101 22.02 -32.91 -8.83
CA ILE A 101 22.51 -34.12 -8.18
C ILE A 101 23.55 -34.82 -9.05
N ASP A 102 23.26 -35.00 -10.34
CA ASP A 102 24.14 -35.67 -11.30
C ASP A 102 25.50 -34.95 -11.42
N GLU A 103 25.49 -33.62 -11.33
CA GLU A 103 26.69 -32.77 -11.36
C GLU A 103 27.36 -32.61 -9.98
N GLY A 104 26.88 -33.27 -8.93
CA GLY A 104 27.41 -33.19 -7.57
C GLY A 104 27.21 -31.83 -6.89
N LYS A 105 26.34 -30.99 -7.45
CA LYS A 105 25.95 -29.66 -6.96
C LYS A 105 24.80 -29.70 -5.97
N ALA A 106 24.11 -30.82 -5.88
CA ALA A 106 23.13 -31.15 -4.86
C ALA A 106 23.26 -32.63 -4.43
N TYR A 107 22.62 -33.01 -3.33
CA TYR A 107 22.61 -34.40 -2.85
C TYR A 107 21.34 -34.72 -2.06
N ALA A 108 20.99 -36.01 -2.03
CA ALA A 108 19.89 -36.51 -1.21
C ALA A 108 20.28 -36.54 0.28
N CYS A 109 19.38 -36.07 1.14
CA CYS A 109 19.55 -36.06 2.58
C CYS A 109 18.40 -36.80 3.26
N PHE A 110 18.76 -37.83 4.03
CA PHE A 110 17.84 -38.73 4.73
C PHE A 110 17.76 -38.43 6.24
N CYS A 111 18.29 -37.28 6.69
CA CYS A 111 18.29 -36.92 8.10
C CYS A 111 16.86 -36.63 8.61
N SER A 112 16.50 -37.25 9.74
CA SER A 112 15.22 -37.00 10.39
C SER A 112 15.13 -35.59 10.99
N SER A 113 13.90 -35.12 11.22
CA SER A 113 13.65 -33.83 11.87
C SER A 113 14.19 -33.80 13.30
N GLU A 114 14.18 -34.93 14.01
CA GLU A 114 14.72 -35.11 15.36
C GLU A 114 16.23 -34.89 15.37
N ARG A 115 16.96 -35.50 14.44
CA ARG A 115 18.41 -35.29 14.29
C ARG A 115 18.73 -33.82 14.02
N LEU A 116 17.98 -33.18 13.13
CA LEU A 116 18.20 -31.77 12.78
C LEU A 116 17.91 -30.83 13.96
N LYS A 117 16.94 -31.16 14.83
CA LYS A 117 16.70 -30.42 16.09
C LYS A 117 17.86 -30.57 17.05
N GLN A 118 18.35 -31.81 17.24
CA GLN A 118 19.51 -32.07 18.11
C GLN A 118 20.76 -31.33 17.63
N LEU A 119 21.07 -31.40 16.33
CA LEU A 119 22.19 -30.66 15.73
C LEU A 119 22.10 -29.15 16.00
N ARG A 120 20.90 -28.56 15.89
CA ARG A 120 20.69 -27.14 16.19
C ARG A 120 20.96 -26.80 17.66
N GLU A 121 20.51 -27.64 18.59
CA GLU A 121 20.77 -27.41 20.02
C GLU A 121 22.27 -27.57 20.35
N GLU A 122 22.96 -28.54 19.75
CA GLU A 122 24.41 -28.70 19.88
C GLU A 122 25.16 -27.45 19.38
N GLN A 123 24.81 -26.96 18.18
CA GLN A 123 25.42 -25.75 17.62
C GLN A 123 25.12 -24.49 18.44
N LYS A 124 23.93 -24.41 19.05
CA LYS A 124 23.55 -23.34 19.97
C LYS A 124 24.36 -23.39 21.27
N GLN A 125 24.58 -24.57 21.83
CA GLN A 125 25.44 -24.76 23.01
C GLN A 125 26.89 -24.38 22.70
N GLN A 126 27.37 -24.66 21.49
CA GLN A 126 28.68 -24.26 20.99
C GLN A 126 28.77 -22.76 20.66
N LYS A 127 27.67 -22.00 20.77
CA LYS A 127 27.58 -20.56 20.43
C LYS A 127 28.08 -20.26 19.02
N LEU A 128 27.84 -21.17 18.08
CA LEU A 128 28.19 -20.93 16.69
C LEU A 128 27.40 -19.72 16.17
N PRO A 129 28.03 -18.83 15.38
CA PRO A 129 27.41 -17.60 14.91
C PRO A 129 26.23 -17.86 13.97
N GLN A 130 26.16 -19.06 13.38
CA GLN A 130 25.11 -19.48 12.46
C GLN A 130 24.87 -20.97 12.58
N PHE A 131 23.60 -21.37 12.54
CA PHE A 131 23.21 -22.77 12.49
C PHE A 131 23.20 -23.27 11.05
N LYS A 132 23.89 -24.38 10.80
CA LYS A 132 24.03 -24.96 9.45
C LYS A 132 23.86 -26.47 9.50
N TYR A 133 23.44 -27.05 8.40
CA TYR A 133 23.50 -28.48 8.20
C TYR A 133 24.97 -28.94 8.14
N ASP A 134 25.25 -30.09 8.74
CA ASP A 134 26.58 -30.64 8.93
C ASP A 134 27.07 -31.48 7.74
N LYS A 135 26.37 -31.42 6.61
CA LYS A 135 26.64 -32.21 5.40
C LYS A 135 26.68 -33.72 5.62
N HIS A 136 26.01 -34.23 6.67
CA HIS A 136 26.09 -35.64 7.06
C HIS A 136 25.76 -36.63 5.94
N CYS A 137 24.77 -36.32 5.09
CA CYS A 137 24.41 -37.20 3.99
C CYS A 137 25.30 -37.03 2.73
N LEU A 138 26.17 -36.01 2.68
CA LEU A 138 27.11 -35.84 1.56
C LEU A 138 28.19 -36.93 1.56
N SER A 139 28.52 -37.50 2.72
CA SER A 139 29.51 -38.57 2.84
C SER A 139 28.95 -39.97 2.54
N LEU A 140 27.65 -40.10 2.26
CA LEU A 140 27.06 -41.38 1.86
C LEU A 140 27.64 -41.81 0.51
N SER A 141 27.95 -43.10 0.37
CA SER A 141 28.33 -43.66 -0.92
C SER A 141 27.16 -43.63 -1.91
N ARG A 142 27.47 -43.75 -3.21
CA ARG A 142 26.43 -43.87 -4.25
C ARG A 142 25.54 -45.10 -3.99
N ASP A 143 26.14 -46.24 -3.67
CA ASP A 143 25.43 -47.49 -3.38
C ASP A 143 24.48 -47.35 -2.17
N GLU A 144 24.93 -46.71 -1.08
CA GLU A 144 24.06 -46.46 0.08
C GLU A 144 22.92 -45.50 -0.25
N THR A 145 23.19 -44.47 -1.05
CA THR A 145 22.18 -43.50 -1.48
C THR A 145 21.14 -44.18 -2.36
N GLU A 146 21.56 -44.93 -3.38
CA GLU A 146 20.67 -45.68 -4.27
C GLU A 146 19.84 -46.72 -3.51
N LYS A 147 20.44 -47.45 -2.57
CA LYS A 147 19.70 -48.39 -1.71
C LYS A 147 18.60 -47.67 -0.94
N LYS A 148 18.90 -46.55 -0.29
CA LYS A 148 17.90 -45.77 0.47
C LYS A 148 16.79 -45.19 -0.42
N LEU A 149 17.13 -44.78 -1.65
CA LEU A 149 16.15 -44.31 -2.63
C LEU A 149 15.24 -45.46 -3.10
N ASN A 150 15.80 -46.63 -3.39
CA ASN A 150 15.05 -47.83 -3.79
C ASN A 150 14.13 -48.36 -2.67
N GLU A 151 14.53 -48.16 -1.40
CA GLU A 151 13.72 -48.44 -0.21
C GLU A 151 12.62 -47.38 0.03
N ASN A 152 12.48 -46.37 -0.83
CA ASN A 152 11.55 -45.25 -0.69
C ASN A 152 11.69 -44.50 0.65
N ILE A 153 12.91 -44.42 1.19
CA ILE A 153 13.15 -43.64 2.41
C ILE A 153 12.91 -42.17 2.11
N GLN A 154 12.10 -41.54 2.98
CA GLN A 154 11.81 -40.12 2.90
C GLN A 154 13.11 -39.30 2.95
N HIS A 155 13.28 -38.41 1.98
CA HIS A 155 14.48 -37.59 1.84
C HIS A 155 14.15 -36.20 1.34
N VAL A 156 15.13 -35.31 1.42
CA VAL A 156 15.12 -33.98 0.81
C VAL A 156 16.32 -33.85 -0.12
N VAL A 157 16.28 -32.92 -1.07
CA VAL A 157 17.47 -32.55 -1.88
C VAL A 157 18.09 -31.31 -1.28
N ARG A 158 19.39 -31.32 -0.99
CA ARG A 158 20.13 -30.17 -0.45
C ARG A 158 21.12 -29.64 -1.47
N LEU A 159 21.31 -28.32 -1.48
CA LEU A 159 22.40 -27.66 -2.17
C LEU A 159 23.74 -28.14 -1.58
N ASN A 160 24.74 -28.39 -2.43
CA ASN A 160 26.10 -28.66 -2.00
C ASN A 160 26.96 -27.41 -2.14
N VAL A 161 27.06 -26.60 -1.08
CA VAL A 161 27.88 -25.39 -1.09
C VAL A 161 29.36 -25.78 -0.98
N THR A 162 30.17 -25.40 -1.97
CA THR A 162 31.63 -25.59 -1.89
C THR A 162 32.23 -24.60 -0.86
N PRO A 163 33.02 -25.09 0.12
CA PRO A 163 33.65 -24.23 1.14
C PRO A 163 34.75 -23.35 0.55
N ASP A 164 35.19 -22.36 1.34
CA ASP A 164 36.35 -21.51 1.05
C ASP A 164 36.29 -20.72 -0.27
N GLN A 165 35.09 -20.25 -0.60
CA GLN A 165 34.83 -19.37 -1.75
C GLN A 165 34.25 -18.03 -1.31
N ILE A 166 34.43 -17.00 -2.14
CA ILE A 166 33.76 -15.72 -1.98
C ILE A 166 32.69 -15.60 -3.06
N VAL A 167 31.42 -15.61 -2.66
CA VAL A 167 30.29 -15.36 -3.55
C VAL A 167 30.08 -13.85 -3.62
N THR A 168 30.28 -13.29 -4.81
CA THR A 168 30.14 -11.85 -5.06
C THR A 168 29.03 -11.59 -6.07
N PHE A 169 28.23 -10.55 -5.83
CA PHE A 169 27.30 -10.02 -6.83
C PHE A 169 27.17 -8.51 -6.71
N LYS A 170 26.72 -7.88 -7.79
CA LYS A 170 26.37 -6.47 -7.82
C LYS A 170 24.86 -6.33 -7.64
N ASP A 171 24.47 -5.54 -6.65
CA ASP A 171 23.11 -5.06 -6.48
C ASP A 171 23.01 -3.62 -6.99
N GLU A 172 21.97 -3.31 -7.76
CA GLU A 172 21.76 -1.99 -8.36
C GLU A 172 21.54 -0.91 -7.28
N ILE A 173 21.06 -1.27 -6.08
CA ILE A 173 20.84 -0.34 -4.96
C ILE A 173 21.97 -0.45 -3.94
N ARG A 174 22.38 -1.67 -3.55
CA ARG A 174 23.36 -1.90 -2.48
C ARG A 174 24.82 -1.80 -2.93
N GLY A 175 25.10 -1.91 -4.23
CA GLY A 175 26.44 -1.95 -4.79
C GLY A 175 27.03 -3.36 -4.76
N GLU A 176 28.35 -3.47 -4.65
CA GLU A 176 29.03 -4.77 -4.56
C GLU A 176 28.77 -5.43 -3.18
N VAL A 177 28.29 -6.67 -3.19
CA VAL A 177 28.00 -7.46 -1.99
C VAL A 177 28.80 -8.75 -2.03
N LYS A 178 29.44 -9.12 -0.92
CA LYS A 178 30.31 -10.30 -0.79
C LYS A 178 29.89 -11.16 0.39
N PHE A 179 29.86 -12.47 0.19
CA PHE A 179 29.62 -13.47 1.22
C PHE A 179 30.66 -14.57 1.15
N GLU A 180 31.19 -14.99 2.29
CA GLU A 180 32.00 -16.20 2.38
C GLU A 180 31.09 -17.42 2.29
N SER A 181 31.42 -18.38 1.44
CA SER A 181 30.60 -19.59 1.24
C SER A 181 30.48 -20.42 2.51
N ASN A 182 31.45 -20.30 3.42
CA ASN A 182 31.41 -20.88 4.76
C ASN A 182 30.27 -20.33 5.64
N THR A 183 29.63 -19.22 5.27
CA THR A 183 28.44 -18.66 5.95
C THR A 183 27.12 -19.02 5.23
N ILE A 184 27.20 -19.84 4.19
CA ILE A 184 26.04 -20.27 3.40
C ILE A 184 25.72 -21.72 3.79
N ASP A 185 24.48 -21.96 4.20
CA ASP A 185 24.00 -23.29 4.54
C ASP A 185 23.70 -24.16 3.30
N ASP A 186 23.86 -25.49 3.43
CA ASP A 186 23.40 -26.51 2.48
C ASP A 186 21.87 -26.60 2.50
N GLN A 187 21.25 -25.55 1.95
CA GLN A 187 19.83 -25.30 1.99
C GLN A 187 19.05 -26.39 1.25
N VAL A 188 17.89 -26.77 1.79
CA VAL A 188 16.96 -27.67 1.12
C VAL A 188 16.43 -27.01 -0.16
N LEU A 189 16.52 -27.72 -1.29
CA LEU A 189 16.05 -27.33 -2.62
C LEU A 189 14.72 -28.02 -2.97
N ILE A 190 14.58 -29.31 -2.67
CA ILE A 190 13.35 -30.09 -2.80
C ILE A 190 13.01 -30.67 -1.42
N LYS A 191 11.76 -30.44 -0.98
CA LYS A 191 11.21 -31.00 0.26
C LYS A 191 10.83 -32.47 0.07
N SER A 192 10.55 -33.15 1.17
CA SER A 192 10.18 -34.56 1.15
C SER A 192 8.79 -34.87 0.60
N ASP A 193 7.95 -33.85 0.43
CA ASP A 193 6.67 -33.92 -0.29
C ASP A 193 6.84 -33.73 -1.81
N GLY A 194 8.08 -33.60 -2.29
CA GLY A 194 8.42 -33.40 -3.70
C GLY A 194 8.24 -31.96 -4.20
N PHE A 195 7.76 -31.03 -3.37
CA PHE A 195 7.69 -29.62 -3.74
C PHE A 195 9.08 -28.95 -3.60
N PRO A 196 9.42 -28.01 -4.49
CA PRO A 196 10.61 -27.20 -4.29
C PRO A 196 10.48 -26.28 -3.08
N THR A 197 11.62 -25.82 -2.57
CA THR A 197 11.66 -24.62 -1.73
C THR A 197 11.70 -23.37 -2.60
N TYR A 198 11.44 -22.22 -1.96
CA TYR A 198 11.60 -20.90 -2.57
C TYR A 198 12.91 -20.77 -3.37
N HIS A 199 14.03 -21.28 -2.86
CA HIS A 199 15.33 -21.04 -3.49
C HIS A 199 15.46 -21.68 -4.88
N LEU A 200 15.06 -22.95 -5.02
CA LEU A 200 15.14 -23.63 -6.31
C LEU A 200 14.09 -23.06 -7.28
N ALA A 201 12.83 -22.97 -6.84
CA ALA A 201 11.74 -22.53 -7.69
C ALA A 201 11.96 -21.10 -8.20
N ASN A 202 12.41 -20.19 -7.34
CA ASN A 202 12.66 -18.79 -7.70
C ASN A 202 13.76 -18.65 -8.77
N VAL A 203 14.89 -19.36 -8.64
CA VAL A 203 15.98 -19.30 -9.62
C VAL A 203 15.60 -19.95 -10.94
N VAL A 204 14.98 -21.14 -10.89
CA VAL A 204 14.54 -21.85 -12.09
C VAL A 204 13.53 -21.02 -12.86
N ASP A 205 12.52 -20.47 -12.19
CA ASP A 205 11.50 -19.67 -12.88
C ASP A 205 12.01 -18.32 -13.34
N ASP A 206 12.88 -17.64 -12.57
CA ASP A 206 13.45 -16.37 -13.04
C ASP A 206 14.29 -16.59 -14.32
N TYR A 207 15.04 -17.69 -14.43
CA TYR A 207 15.76 -18.04 -15.66
C TYR A 207 14.83 -18.44 -16.81
N LEU A 208 13.86 -19.32 -16.56
CA LEU A 208 12.96 -19.83 -17.61
C LEU A 208 12.03 -18.73 -18.14
N MET A 209 11.54 -17.85 -17.27
CA MET A 209 10.71 -16.68 -17.62
C MET A 209 11.54 -15.48 -18.12
N LYS A 210 12.86 -15.65 -18.31
CA LYS A 210 13.78 -14.66 -18.88
C LYS A 210 13.80 -13.34 -18.10
N ILE A 211 13.73 -13.42 -16.78
CA ILE A 211 13.78 -12.24 -15.91
C ILE A 211 15.15 -11.57 -16.04
N SER A 212 15.13 -10.27 -16.35
CA SER A 212 16.33 -9.44 -16.50
C SER A 212 16.74 -8.75 -15.21
N HIS A 213 15.75 -8.34 -14.40
CA HIS A 213 15.95 -7.64 -13.13
C HIS A 213 15.04 -8.23 -12.05
N VAL A 214 15.65 -8.60 -10.93
CA VAL A 214 14.97 -9.07 -9.72
C VAL A 214 14.92 -7.91 -8.73
N ILE A 215 13.77 -7.23 -8.70
CA ILE A 215 13.50 -6.14 -7.76
C ILE A 215 12.64 -6.69 -6.62
N ARG A 216 13.17 -6.75 -5.40
CA ARG A 216 12.51 -7.36 -4.22
C ARG A 216 12.97 -6.70 -2.90
N GLY A 217 12.27 -6.96 -1.80
CA GLY A 217 12.65 -6.44 -0.48
C GLY A 217 14.01 -6.97 0.02
N GLU A 218 14.73 -6.15 0.79
CA GLU A 218 16.06 -6.50 1.32
C GLU A 218 16.07 -7.65 2.33
N GLU A 219 14.91 -8.08 2.84
CA GLU A 219 14.80 -9.31 3.63
C GLU A 219 15.29 -10.55 2.86
N TRP A 220 15.30 -10.49 1.53
CA TRP A 220 15.81 -11.56 0.66
C TRP A 220 17.30 -11.42 0.33
N LEU A 221 17.96 -10.33 0.71
CA LEU A 221 19.39 -10.11 0.44
C LEU A 221 20.27 -11.25 0.98
N PRO A 222 20.05 -11.80 2.20
CA PRO A 222 20.81 -12.95 2.70
C PRO A 222 20.56 -14.26 1.95
N SER A 223 19.49 -14.34 1.14
CA SER A 223 19.20 -15.50 0.29
C SER A 223 19.88 -15.43 -1.07
N THR A 224 20.20 -14.22 -1.55
CA THR A 224 20.84 -14.00 -2.85
C THR A 224 22.13 -14.79 -3.07
N PRO A 225 23.08 -14.94 -2.12
CA PRO A 225 24.27 -15.75 -2.38
C PRO A 225 23.95 -17.23 -2.69
N LYS A 226 22.86 -17.79 -2.13
CA LYS A 226 22.37 -19.13 -2.51
C LYS A 226 21.86 -19.14 -3.95
N HIS A 227 21.18 -18.07 -4.36
CA HIS A 227 20.68 -17.92 -5.72
C HIS A 227 21.83 -17.77 -6.72
N ILE A 228 22.85 -16.98 -6.39
CA ILE A 228 24.06 -16.83 -7.21
C ILE A 228 24.72 -18.19 -7.45
N LEU A 229 24.92 -18.98 -6.39
CA LEU A 229 25.48 -20.34 -6.50
C LEU A 229 24.62 -21.24 -7.41
N LEU A 230 23.29 -21.17 -7.31
CA LEU A 230 22.41 -21.93 -8.18
C LEU A 230 22.55 -21.52 -9.67
N TYR A 231 22.59 -20.21 -9.97
CA TYR A 231 22.86 -19.74 -11.33
C TYR A 231 24.23 -20.21 -11.83
N ASP A 232 25.27 -20.16 -10.99
CA ASP A 232 26.62 -20.64 -11.33
C ASP A 232 26.63 -22.15 -11.59
N TYR A 233 25.93 -22.93 -10.77
CA TYR A 233 25.86 -24.39 -10.91
C TYR A 233 25.10 -24.81 -12.16
N PHE A 234 24.05 -24.09 -12.53
CA PHE A 234 23.36 -24.33 -13.81
C PHE A 234 24.10 -23.77 -15.02
N ASN A 235 25.18 -23.01 -14.82
CA ASN A 235 25.88 -22.24 -15.84
C ASN A 235 24.91 -21.29 -16.60
N TRP A 236 24.09 -20.57 -15.85
CA TRP A 236 23.08 -19.64 -16.34
C TRP A 236 23.50 -18.18 -16.14
N ASP A 237 23.06 -17.32 -17.06
CA ASP A 237 23.17 -15.88 -16.91
C ASP A 237 22.31 -15.40 -15.73
N LYS A 238 22.90 -14.53 -14.91
CA LYS A 238 22.26 -13.99 -13.72
C LYS A 238 21.43 -12.75 -14.09
N PRO A 239 20.22 -12.57 -13.55
CA PRO A 239 19.55 -11.29 -13.60
C PRO A 239 20.33 -10.27 -12.78
N LYS A 240 20.06 -8.99 -13.04
CA LYS A 240 20.46 -7.91 -12.12
C LYS A 240 19.58 -7.97 -10.87
N PHE A 241 20.16 -7.69 -9.71
CA PHE A 241 19.43 -7.68 -8.45
C PHE A 241 19.27 -6.25 -7.92
N ALA A 242 18.12 -5.93 -7.36
CA ALA A 242 17.87 -4.67 -6.67
C ALA A 242 17.06 -4.93 -5.38
N HIS A 243 17.71 -4.74 -4.23
CA HIS A 243 17.09 -5.01 -2.92
C HIS A 243 16.55 -3.73 -2.25
N LEU A 244 15.23 -3.58 -2.29
CA LEU A 244 14.48 -2.44 -1.77
C LEU A 244 14.64 -2.28 -0.26
N PRO A 245 14.79 -1.06 0.26
CA PRO A 245 15.02 -0.82 1.69
C PRO A 245 13.84 -1.25 2.56
N LEU A 246 14.09 -1.63 3.81
CA LEU A 246 13.04 -1.96 4.78
C LEU A 246 12.09 -0.78 4.97
N LEU A 247 10.81 -1.10 5.16
CA LEU A 247 9.85 -0.15 5.70
C LEU A 247 10.01 -0.09 7.22
N LEU A 248 10.04 1.13 7.74
CA LEU A 248 10.23 1.43 9.15
C LEU A 248 8.99 2.12 9.72
N ASN A 249 8.72 1.88 10.99
CA ASN A 249 7.80 2.68 11.79
C ASN A 249 8.38 4.09 12.05
N PRO A 250 7.58 5.06 12.53
CA PRO A 250 8.08 6.38 12.94
C PRO A 250 9.21 6.34 13.97
N ASP A 251 9.22 5.32 14.85
CA ASP A 251 10.29 5.07 15.83
C ASP A 251 11.54 4.39 15.26
N LYS A 252 11.59 4.19 13.93
CA LYS A 252 12.65 3.49 13.16
C LYS A 252 12.76 1.99 13.42
N SER A 253 11.85 1.39 14.17
CA SER A 253 11.74 -0.07 14.23
C SER A 253 11.21 -0.62 12.91
N LYS A 254 11.48 -1.90 12.62
CA LYS A 254 11.00 -2.54 11.39
C LYS A 254 9.46 -2.61 11.41
N LEU A 255 8.82 -2.11 10.34
CA LEU A 255 7.37 -2.24 10.18
C LEU A 255 6.98 -3.72 10.21
N SER A 256 6.07 -4.07 11.11
CA SER A 256 5.68 -5.46 11.36
C SER A 256 4.18 -5.64 11.20
N LYS A 257 3.75 -6.84 10.77
CA LYS A 257 2.33 -7.20 10.61
C LYS A 257 1.50 -7.13 11.91
N ARG A 258 2.15 -6.93 13.06
CA ARG A 258 1.49 -6.88 14.39
C ARG A 258 1.18 -5.46 14.85
N GLN A 259 1.76 -4.44 14.21
CA GLN A 259 1.67 -3.05 14.62
C GLN A 259 0.86 -2.27 13.58
N GLY A 260 -0.47 -2.34 13.71
CA GLY A 260 -1.40 -1.56 12.89
C GLY A 260 -1.78 -2.18 11.53
N ASP A 261 -2.47 -1.38 10.74
CA ASP A 261 -2.98 -1.74 9.43
C ASP A 261 -1.83 -1.81 8.42
N VAL A 262 -1.52 -3.01 7.97
CA VAL A 262 -0.43 -3.25 7.00
C VAL A 262 -0.95 -3.72 5.65
N ALA A 263 -2.20 -4.16 5.57
CA ALA A 263 -2.83 -4.63 4.34
C ALA A 263 -3.34 -3.43 3.53
N VAL A 264 -3.28 -3.54 2.21
CA VAL A 264 -3.75 -2.47 1.30
C VAL A 264 -5.25 -2.24 1.47
N GLU A 265 -6.00 -3.30 1.72
CA GLU A 265 -7.44 -3.31 1.93
C GLU A 265 -7.86 -2.45 3.12
N ASP A 266 -7.05 -2.40 4.18
CA ASP A 266 -7.34 -1.57 5.36
C ASP A 266 -7.34 -0.08 4.99
N TYR A 267 -6.40 0.36 4.15
CA TYR A 267 -6.33 1.74 3.66
C TYR A 267 -7.48 2.05 2.68
N LYS A 268 -7.82 1.09 1.82
CA LYS A 268 -9.00 1.22 0.95
C LYS A 268 -10.29 1.37 1.77
N ALA A 269 -10.47 0.55 2.81
CA ALA A 269 -11.63 0.62 3.71
C ALA A 269 -11.69 1.93 4.51
N LYS A 270 -10.53 2.50 4.85
CA LYS A 270 -10.39 3.84 5.41
C LYS A 270 -10.62 4.97 4.39
N GLY A 271 -11.00 4.67 3.16
CA GLY A 271 -11.36 5.65 2.14
C GLY A 271 -10.19 6.45 1.56
N TYR A 272 -8.96 5.92 1.65
CA TYR A 272 -7.85 6.50 0.90
C TYR A 272 -8.06 6.31 -0.60
N LEU A 273 -7.76 7.35 -1.37
CA LEU A 273 -7.75 7.30 -2.83
C LEU A 273 -6.63 6.36 -3.31
N LYS A 274 -6.92 5.66 -4.41
CA LYS A 274 -5.93 4.84 -5.13
C LYS A 274 -4.69 5.66 -5.45
N GLU A 275 -4.88 6.84 -6.03
CA GLU A 275 -3.83 7.74 -6.50
C GLU A 275 -2.94 8.19 -5.33
N ALA A 276 -3.55 8.51 -4.18
CA ALA A 276 -2.83 8.89 -2.98
C ALA A 276 -1.98 7.74 -2.41
N LEU A 277 -2.55 6.54 -2.34
CA LEU A 277 -1.82 5.38 -1.83
C LEU A 277 -0.68 4.98 -2.77
N ILE A 278 -0.90 4.97 -4.08
CA ILE A 278 0.16 4.70 -5.08
C ILE A 278 1.28 5.73 -4.97
N ASN A 279 0.94 7.03 -4.93
CA ASN A 279 1.92 8.09 -4.79
C ASN A 279 2.70 7.95 -3.49
N PHE A 280 2.04 7.69 -2.36
CA PHE A 280 2.70 7.50 -1.08
C PHE A 280 3.67 6.31 -1.13
N VAL A 281 3.20 5.17 -1.62
CA VAL A 281 4.00 3.95 -1.75
C VAL A 281 5.18 4.14 -2.68
N ALA A 282 5.02 4.94 -3.74
CA ALA A 282 6.11 5.28 -4.65
C ALA A 282 7.26 5.98 -3.91
N LEU A 283 6.95 6.89 -2.97
CA LEU A 283 7.94 7.64 -2.20
C LEU A 283 8.63 6.82 -1.09
N LEU A 284 8.17 5.60 -0.79
CA LEU A 284 8.73 4.73 0.25
C LEU A 284 10.04 4.03 -0.17
N GLY A 285 11.07 4.81 -0.44
CA GLY A 285 12.37 4.30 -0.88
C GLY A 285 12.93 5.02 -2.10
N TRP A 286 12.14 5.89 -2.74
CA TRP A 286 12.49 6.57 -4.00
C TRP A 286 12.12 8.04 -3.92
N ASN A 287 12.95 8.89 -4.52
CA ASN A 287 12.68 10.31 -4.74
C ASN A 287 13.36 10.71 -6.05
N PHE A 288 12.68 11.52 -6.88
CA PHE A 288 13.21 11.92 -8.19
C PHE A 288 14.49 12.76 -8.13
N GLY A 289 14.71 13.46 -7.03
CA GLY A 289 15.80 14.40 -6.78
C GLY A 289 15.33 15.85 -6.63
N ASP A 290 14.01 16.09 -6.56
CA ASP A 290 13.38 17.40 -6.35
C ASP A 290 12.48 17.39 -5.10
N ASP A 291 11.92 18.56 -4.79
CA ASP A 291 10.97 18.75 -3.68
C ASP A 291 9.53 18.34 -4.05
N LYS A 292 9.31 17.81 -5.26
CA LYS A 292 7.97 17.39 -5.69
C LYS A 292 7.63 16.06 -5.02
N GLU A 293 6.48 16.04 -4.36
CA GLU A 293 5.97 14.83 -3.68
C GLU A 293 4.63 14.36 -4.22
N LEU A 294 3.93 15.20 -4.99
CA LEU A 294 2.62 14.88 -5.56
C LEU A 294 2.77 14.43 -7.02
N TYR A 295 2.55 13.15 -7.27
CA TYR A 295 2.68 12.51 -8.58
C TYR A 295 1.41 11.76 -8.96
N ASP A 296 1.08 11.76 -10.25
CA ASP A 296 0.18 10.76 -10.83
C ASP A 296 0.97 9.54 -11.36
N MET A 297 0.25 8.52 -11.85
CA MET A 297 0.87 7.28 -12.32
C MET A 297 1.78 7.50 -13.54
N ASP A 298 1.39 8.37 -14.48
CA ASP A 298 2.15 8.58 -15.71
C ASP A 298 3.45 9.34 -15.40
N GLU A 299 3.40 10.34 -14.52
CA GLU A 299 4.57 11.03 -14.02
C GLU A 299 5.51 10.09 -13.26
N LEU A 300 4.97 9.16 -12.45
CA LEU A 300 5.77 8.12 -11.78
C LEU A 300 6.44 7.20 -12.81
N ILE A 301 5.72 6.75 -13.84
CA ILE A 301 6.29 5.91 -14.90
C ILE A 301 7.41 6.66 -15.61
N GLU A 302 7.20 7.93 -15.98
CA GLU A 302 8.20 8.73 -16.69
C GLU A 302 9.46 8.96 -15.84
N LYS A 303 9.30 9.17 -14.54
CA LYS A 303 10.40 9.59 -13.66
C LYS A 303 11.11 8.46 -12.94
N PHE A 304 10.47 7.31 -12.78
CA PHE A 304 11.03 6.23 -11.96
C PHE A 304 12.34 5.69 -12.53
N SER A 305 13.30 5.47 -11.64
CA SER A 305 14.57 4.84 -11.97
C SER A 305 15.18 4.17 -10.73
N LEU A 306 15.86 3.03 -10.93
CA LEU A 306 16.42 2.26 -9.82
C LEU A 306 17.59 2.96 -9.13
N ASP A 307 18.36 3.78 -9.84
CA ASP A 307 19.49 4.55 -9.30
C ASP A 307 19.04 5.63 -8.29
N ARG A 308 17.75 6.01 -8.33
CA ARG A 308 17.12 6.95 -7.40
C ARG A 308 16.48 6.28 -6.19
N VAL A 309 16.52 4.95 -6.12
CA VAL A 309 16.09 4.20 -4.93
C VAL A 309 17.20 4.25 -3.88
N HIS A 310 16.91 4.80 -2.70
CA HIS A 310 17.91 5.00 -1.66
C HIS A 310 18.13 3.75 -0.80
N LYS A 311 19.30 3.66 -0.16
CA LYS A 311 19.70 2.51 0.68
C LYS A 311 19.08 2.52 2.08
N ALA A 312 18.72 3.70 2.60
CA ALA A 312 18.19 3.87 3.94
C ALA A 312 16.77 3.29 4.07
N GLY A 313 16.38 2.83 5.27
CA GLY A 313 15.01 2.40 5.52
C GLY A 313 14.02 3.55 5.32
N ALA A 314 12.87 3.24 4.70
CA ALA A 314 11.83 4.24 4.42
C ALA A 314 10.80 4.27 5.55
N VAL A 315 10.60 5.44 6.16
CA VAL A 315 9.66 5.62 7.27
C VAL A 315 8.24 5.70 6.73
N PHE A 316 7.37 4.85 7.25
CA PHE A 316 5.95 4.84 6.96
C PHE A 316 5.24 5.92 7.81
N ASN A 317 4.94 7.07 7.21
CA ASN A 317 4.30 8.20 7.88
C ASN A 317 2.84 8.39 7.42
N LEU A 318 1.88 8.16 8.33
CA LEU A 318 0.46 8.32 8.05
C LEU A 318 0.04 9.77 7.81
N GLU A 319 0.64 10.74 8.51
CA GLU A 319 0.34 12.17 8.27
C GLU A 319 0.70 12.57 6.84
N LYS A 320 1.77 11.99 6.30
CA LYS A 320 2.16 12.20 4.91
C LYS A 320 1.15 11.59 3.93
N LEU A 321 0.66 10.40 4.23
CA LEU A 321 -0.38 9.75 3.43
C LEU A 321 -1.71 10.53 3.47
N ASP A 322 -2.11 11.05 4.64
CA ASP A 322 -3.28 11.92 4.78
C ASP A 322 -3.15 13.20 3.97
N TRP A 323 -1.98 13.83 4.00
CA TRP A 323 -1.68 15.00 3.18
C TRP A 323 -1.75 14.68 1.68
N LEU A 324 -1.17 13.56 1.24
CA LEU A 324 -1.28 13.13 -0.16
C LEU A 324 -2.73 12.87 -0.55
N ASN A 325 -3.52 12.27 0.34
CA ASN A 325 -4.94 12.03 0.09
C ASN A 325 -5.72 13.32 -0.11
N PHE A 326 -5.46 14.31 0.74
CA PHE A 326 -6.00 15.66 0.61
C PHE A 326 -5.63 16.32 -0.72
N GLU A 327 -4.35 16.27 -1.11
CA GLU A 327 -3.90 16.88 -2.36
C GLU A 327 -4.48 16.18 -3.61
N HIS A 328 -4.57 14.85 -3.61
CA HIS A 328 -5.20 14.10 -4.70
C HIS A 328 -6.70 14.36 -4.79
N MET A 329 -7.40 14.46 -3.66
CA MET A 329 -8.81 14.89 -3.61
C MET A 329 -9.02 16.26 -4.27
N ARG A 330 -8.10 17.20 -4.06
CA ARG A 330 -8.20 18.55 -4.66
C ARG A 330 -7.96 18.57 -6.16
N LYS A 331 -7.19 17.63 -6.68
CA LYS A 331 -6.95 17.45 -8.12
C LYS A 331 -8.14 16.83 -8.87
N LYS A 332 -9.04 16.13 -8.18
CA LYS A 332 -10.24 15.54 -8.80
C LYS A 332 -11.12 16.62 -9.41
N SER A 333 -11.71 16.27 -10.55
CA SER A 333 -12.71 17.10 -11.21
C SER A 333 -14.00 17.13 -10.39
N ASP A 334 -14.80 18.18 -10.57
CA ASP A 334 -16.08 18.33 -9.89
C ASP A 334 -17.04 17.17 -10.19
N ALA A 335 -16.98 16.62 -11.41
CA ALA A 335 -17.77 15.45 -11.81
C ALA A 335 -17.37 14.19 -11.04
N GLU A 336 -16.08 13.90 -10.92
CA GLU A 336 -15.59 12.75 -10.12
C GLU A 336 -15.96 12.92 -8.65
N MET A 337 -15.75 14.11 -8.09
CA MET A 337 -16.08 14.41 -6.70
C MET A 337 -17.58 14.26 -6.41
N LEU A 338 -18.42 14.68 -7.34
CA LEU A 338 -19.87 14.54 -7.27
C LEU A 338 -20.28 13.06 -7.25
N GLU A 339 -19.73 12.24 -8.14
CA GLU A 339 -19.98 10.80 -8.17
C GLU A 339 -19.56 10.13 -6.86
N MET A 340 -18.37 10.44 -6.37
CA MET A 340 -17.85 9.91 -5.11
C MET A 340 -18.72 10.30 -3.91
N LEU A 341 -19.13 11.57 -3.82
CA LEU A 341 -20.01 12.05 -2.75
C LEU A 341 -21.40 11.42 -2.83
N ARG A 342 -21.94 11.20 -4.04
CA ARG A 342 -23.22 10.49 -4.24
C ARG A 342 -23.14 9.06 -3.72
N ASN A 343 -22.07 8.35 -4.05
CA ASN A 343 -21.85 6.98 -3.55
C ASN A 343 -21.73 6.96 -2.02
N GLU A 344 -21.07 7.94 -1.42
CA GLU A 344 -20.98 8.07 0.04
C GLU A 344 -22.36 8.36 0.67
N LEU A 345 -23.16 9.24 0.05
CA LEU A 345 -24.52 9.56 0.51
C LEU A 345 -25.44 8.34 0.52
N LEU A 346 -25.39 7.51 -0.54
CA LEU A 346 -26.17 6.28 -0.65
C LEU A 346 -25.89 5.28 0.48
N ASN A 347 -24.68 5.32 1.04
CA ASN A 347 -24.25 4.44 2.13
C ASN A 347 -24.39 5.10 3.52
N SER A 348 -25.06 6.26 3.61
CA SER A 348 -25.18 7.06 4.84
C SER A 348 -26.61 7.15 5.35
N ILE A 349 -26.79 7.76 6.53
CA ILE A 349 -28.12 8.09 7.07
C ILE A 349 -28.90 9.10 6.21
N TYR A 350 -28.25 9.74 5.23
CA TYR A 350 -28.86 10.72 4.34
C TYR A 350 -29.34 10.13 3.00
N ALA A 351 -29.25 8.81 2.80
CA ALA A 351 -29.58 8.14 1.54
C ALA A 351 -31.01 8.38 1.03
N ASN A 352 -31.97 8.59 1.95
CA ASN A 352 -33.39 8.79 1.62
C ASN A 352 -33.74 10.23 1.18
N LYS A 353 -32.77 11.15 1.19
CA LYS A 353 -32.98 12.53 0.75
C LYS A 353 -32.47 12.71 -0.67
N ASN A 354 -33.25 13.41 -1.49
CA ASN A 354 -32.82 13.75 -2.84
C ASN A 354 -32.11 15.11 -2.84
N TYR A 355 -30.85 15.12 -3.26
CA TYR A 355 -30.04 16.32 -3.42
C TYR A 355 -29.74 16.55 -4.90
N SER A 356 -29.96 17.77 -5.38
CA SER A 356 -29.59 18.15 -6.75
C SER A 356 -28.07 18.18 -6.92
N ASP A 357 -27.60 17.97 -8.14
CA ASP A 357 -26.17 18.09 -8.46
C ASP A 357 -25.64 19.48 -8.13
N GLU A 358 -26.40 20.54 -8.45
CA GLU A 358 -26.03 21.91 -8.13
C GLU A 358 -25.79 22.10 -6.63
N TYR A 359 -26.65 21.54 -5.77
CA TYR A 359 -26.52 21.64 -4.32
C TYR A 359 -25.25 20.93 -3.82
N LEU A 360 -25.01 19.71 -4.29
CA LEU A 360 -23.83 18.92 -3.92
C LEU A 360 -22.53 19.56 -4.42
N LEU A 361 -22.54 20.13 -5.62
CA LEU A 361 -21.39 20.84 -6.19
C LEU A 361 -21.01 22.08 -5.37
N LYS A 362 -22.00 22.85 -4.88
CA LYS A 362 -21.71 23.96 -3.96
C LYS A 362 -21.08 23.48 -2.65
N ILE A 363 -21.55 22.36 -2.08
CA ILE A 363 -20.94 21.76 -0.88
C ILE A 363 -19.50 21.30 -1.17
N ILE A 364 -19.28 20.64 -2.32
CA ILE A 364 -17.95 20.20 -2.77
C ILE A 364 -17.02 21.39 -2.81
N SER A 365 -17.37 22.45 -3.53
CA SER A 365 -16.58 23.69 -3.61
C SER A 365 -16.26 24.28 -2.23
N ALA A 366 -17.28 24.41 -1.37
CA ALA A 366 -17.15 25.04 -0.06
C ALA A 366 -16.23 24.28 0.92
N MET A 367 -16.14 22.96 0.77
CA MET A 367 -15.43 22.09 1.70
C MET A 367 -14.16 21.45 1.10
N LYS A 368 -13.90 21.58 -0.20
CA LYS A 368 -12.75 21.00 -0.92
C LYS A 368 -11.40 21.27 -0.25
N GLU A 369 -11.24 22.46 0.32
CA GLU A 369 -10.01 22.91 1.00
C GLU A 369 -9.95 22.54 2.49
N ARG A 370 -10.85 21.66 2.97
CA ARG A 370 -11.07 21.38 4.42
C ARG A 370 -11.18 19.90 4.76
N VAL A 371 -11.35 19.05 3.76
CA VAL A 371 -11.62 17.63 3.94
C VAL A 371 -10.54 16.80 3.25
N SER A 372 -10.04 15.81 3.97
CA SER A 372 -9.05 14.86 3.46
C SER A 372 -9.72 13.61 2.89
N PHE A 373 -10.97 13.32 3.24
CA PHE A 373 -11.70 12.13 2.81
C PHE A 373 -13.12 12.47 2.35
N ILE A 374 -13.68 11.69 1.42
CA ILE A 374 -15.06 11.89 0.93
C ILE A 374 -16.09 11.84 2.07
N ARG A 375 -15.98 10.87 2.98
CA ARG A 375 -16.86 10.76 4.16
C ARG A 375 -16.91 12.03 5.01
N GLU A 376 -15.86 12.85 4.98
CA GLU A 376 -15.80 14.09 5.77
C GLU A 376 -16.72 15.18 5.25
N TYR A 377 -17.17 15.12 3.99
CA TYR A 377 -18.28 15.97 3.54
C TYR A 377 -19.54 15.70 4.36
N LEU A 378 -19.79 14.45 4.76
CA LEU A 378 -20.95 14.11 5.59
C LEU A 378 -20.68 14.37 7.07
N THR A 379 -19.49 14.05 7.59
CA THR A 379 -19.22 14.14 9.03
C THR A 379 -18.77 15.53 9.49
N LYS A 380 -17.94 16.25 8.73
CA LYS A 380 -17.45 17.60 9.08
C LYS A 380 -18.36 18.72 8.56
N SER A 381 -19.21 18.44 7.59
CA SER A 381 -20.23 19.37 7.07
C SER A 381 -21.64 18.81 7.10
N TYR A 382 -21.95 18.02 8.13
CA TYR A 382 -23.27 17.44 8.40
C TYR A 382 -24.41 18.48 8.34
N PHE A 383 -24.10 19.73 8.70
CA PHE A 383 -25.05 20.84 8.70
C PHE A 383 -25.63 21.18 7.33
N PHE A 384 -25.04 20.73 6.22
CA PHE A 384 -25.72 20.84 4.92
C PHE A 384 -26.83 19.80 4.74
N PHE A 385 -26.72 18.65 5.41
CA PHE A 385 -27.64 17.53 5.22
C PHE A 385 -28.74 17.49 6.29
N GLU A 386 -28.51 18.11 7.45
CA GLU A 386 -29.51 18.26 8.51
C GLU A 386 -29.28 19.52 9.36
N GLN A 387 -30.27 19.85 10.19
CA GLN A 387 -30.15 20.94 11.16
C GLN A 387 -29.26 20.52 12.34
N PRO A 388 -28.51 21.47 12.93
CA PRO A 388 -27.75 21.19 14.14
C PRO A 388 -28.70 20.81 15.28
N ARG A 389 -28.54 19.59 15.80
CA ARG A 389 -29.29 19.10 16.97
C ARG A 389 -28.70 19.62 18.28
N GLU A 390 -27.40 19.85 18.28
CA GLU A 390 -26.62 20.35 19.41
C GLU A 390 -25.67 21.44 18.93
N TYR A 391 -25.23 22.27 19.87
CA TYR A 391 -24.28 23.35 19.62
C TYR A 391 -22.98 23.04 20.38
N GLU A 392 -21.84 23.12 19.71
CA GLU A 392 -20.55 22.80 20.28
C GLU A 392 -20.25 23.69 21.50
N ALA A 393 -20.30 23.13 22.70
CA ALA A 393 -20.31 23.88 23.96
C ALA A 393 -19.18 24.91 24.10
N LYS A 394 -17.96 24.54 23.66
CA LYS A 394 -16.79 25.43 23.68
C LYS A 394 -16.99 26.66 22.79
N ASN A 395 -17.47 26.44 21.57
CA ASN A 395 -17.71 27.51 20.61
C ASN A 395 -18.96 28.31 20.96
N LEU A 396 -20.02 27.67 21.46
CA LEU A 396 -21.21 28.34 21.98
C LEU A 396 -20.83 29.33 23.08
N LYS A 397 -20.13 28.89 24.13
CA LYS A 397 -19.66 29.78 25.22
C LYS A 397 -18.75 30.91 24.73
N LYS A 398 -17.92 30.64 23.72
CA LYS A 398 -16.98 31.63 23.17
C LYS A 398 -17.68 32.66 22.27
N ARG A 399 -18.70 32.25 21.51
CA ARG A 399 -19.22 33.00 20.35
C ARG A 399 -20.67 33.46 20.49
N TRP A 400 -21.46 32.83 21.36
CA TRP A 400 -22.80 33.29 21.75
C TRP A 400 -22.68 34.04 23.08
N LYS A 401 -22.97 35.33 23.05
CA LYS A 401 -22.86 36.30 24.16
C LYS A 401 -24.23 36.88 24.49
N GLU A 402 -24.32 37.63 25.59
CA GLU A 402 -25.56 38.24 26.08
C GLU A 402 -26.29 39.08 25.01
N ASP A 403 -25.55 39.76 24.12
CA ASP A 403 -26.13 40.55 23.03
C ASP A 403 -26.47 39.73 21.77
N SER A 404 -26.01 38.48 21.67
CA SER A 404 -26.14 37.66 20.46
C SER A 404 -27.59 37.36 20.09
N HIS A 405 -28.44 37.08 21.07
CA HIS A 405 -29.87 36.85 20.85
C HIS A 405 -30.55 38.06 20.21
N LYS A 406 -30.37 39.23 20.81
CA LYS A 406 -30.91 40.50 20.31
C LYS A 406 -30.39 40.83 18.92
N LEU A 407 -29.08 40.69 18.68
CA LEU A 407 -28.44 40.99 17.40
C LEU A 407 -28.93 40.05 16.29
N LEU A 408 -28.98 38.75 16.57
CA LEU A 408 -29.41 37.75 15.58
C LEU A 408 -30.89 37.87 15.27
N LYS A 409 -31.74 38.22 16.25
CA LYS A 409 -33.16 38.52 16.03
C LYS A 409 -33.36 39.71 15.07
N LYS A 410 -32.57 40.77 15.20
CA LYS A 410 -32.61 41.92 14.28
C LYS A 410 -32.18 41.54 12.86
N LEU A 411 -31.10 40.78 12.74
CA LEU A 411 -30.64 40.26 11.46
C LEU A 411 -31.70 39.35 10.81
N SER A 412 -32.36 38.50 11.60
CA SER A 412 -33.45 37.62 11.13
C SER A 412 -34.56 38.41 10.46
N ILE A 413 -35.02 39.50 11.08
CA ILE A 413 -36.07 40.38 10.54
C ILE A 413 -35.65 41.02 9.20
N LYS A 414 -34.37 41.37 9.04
CA LYS A 414 -33.87 41.91 7.76
C LYS A 414 -33.84 40.84 6.68
N ILE A 415 -33.28 39.66 7.00
CA ILE A 415 -33.19 38.54 6.05
C ILE A 415 -34.58 38.10 5.58
N GLU A 416 -35.58 38.08 6.46
CA GLU A 416 -36.95 37.68 6.13
C GLU A 416 -37.56 38.53 5.01
N LYS A 417 -37.19 39.80 4.92
CA LYS A 417 -37.69 40.77 3.93
C LYS A 417 -37.04 40.66 2.55
N LEU A 418 -35.94 39.93 2.41
CA LEU A 418 -35.24 39.79 1.13
C LEU A 418 -36.01 38.84 0.20
N ASP A 419 -36.29 39.23 -1.04
CA ASP A 419 -36.90 38.34 -2.04
C ASP A 419 -35.83 37.78 -2.98
N ASN A 420 -35.79 36.45 -3.13
CA ASN A 420 -34.76 35.70 -3.87
C ASN A 420 -33.33 36.27 -3.72
N PRO A 421 -32.80 36.36 -2.48
CA PRO A 421 -31.55 37.06 -2.20
C PRO A 421 -30.33 36.41 -2.85
N SER A 422 -29.42 37.26 -3.32
CA SER A 422 -28.03 36.90 -3.62
C SER A 422 -27.16 36.92 -2.36
N ILE A 423 -25.94 36.37 -2.47
CA ILE A 423 -24.90 36.47 -1.43
C ILE A 423 -24.68 37.92 -0.98
N ASN A 424 -24.67 38.87 -1.92
CA ASN A 424 -24.43 40.28 -1.62
C ASN A 424 -25.56 40.89 -0.76
N ASP A 425 -26.81 40.48 -0.98
CA ASP A 425 -27.96 40.96 -0.20
C ASP A 425 -27.87 40.54 1.27
N PHE A 426 -27.37 39.32 1.52
CA PHE A 426 -27.09 38.83 2.87
C PHE A 426 -25.93 39.60 3.53
N GLU A 427 -24.87 39.89 2.77
CA GLU A 427 -23.75 40.67 3.27
C GLU A 427 -24.16 42.10 3.62
N THR A 428 -24.92 42.76 2.76
CA THR A 428 -25.47 44.09 3.02
C THR A 428 -26.38 44.09 4.25
N SER A 429 -27.30 43.12 4.36
CA SER A 429 -28.19 43.01 5.52
C SER A 429 -27.42 42.83 6.84
N LEU A 430 -26.34 42.04 6.82
CA LEU A 430 -25.47 41.86 7.98
C LEU A 430 -24.68 43.13 8.30
N ALA A 431 -24.12 43.80 7.29
CA ALA A 431 -23.35 45.03 7.45
C ALA A 431 -24.20 46.17 8.03
N GLU A 432 -25.39 46.41 7.47
CA GLU A 432 -26.31 47.42 7.98
C GLU A 432 -26.77 47.10 9.40
N THR A 433 -27.07 45.83 9.71
CA THR A 433 -27.43 45.44 11.08
C THR A 433 -26.28 45.72 12.05
N ALA A 434 -25.03 45.46 11.64
CA ALA A 434 -23.85 45.74 12.45
C ALA A 434 -23.72 47.26 12.72
N GLU A 435 -23.90 48.08 11.69
CA GLU A 435 -23.84 49.54 11.76
C GLU A 435 -24.97 50.13 12.64
N GLU A 436 -26.22 49.73 12.41
CA GLU A 436 -27.38 50.15 13.21
C GLU A 436 -27.27 49.78 14.70
N GLN A 437 -26.52 48.71 15.01
CA GLN A 437 -26.27 48.28 16.38
C GLN A 437 -24.94 48.77 16.94
N ASN A 438 -24.16 49.51 16.15
CA ASN A 438 -22.83 50.00 16.49
C ASN A 438 -21.90 48.88 17.02
N VAL A 439 -21.88 47.76 16.30
CA VAL A 439 -21.04 46.59 16.61
C VAL A 439 -20.22 46.16 15.40
N GLY A 440 -19.09 45.47 15.63
CA GLY A 440 -18.34 44.85 14.55
C GLY A 440 -19.07 43.64 13.94
N LYS A 441 -18.95 43.43 12.62
CA LYS A 441 -19.58 42.32 11.87
C LYS A 441 -19.37 40.94 12.53
N GLY A 442 -18.22 40.71 13.15
CA GLY A 442 -17.91 39.46 13.87
C GLY A 442 -18.92 39.08 14.96
N LYS A 443 -19.54 40.07 15.62
CA LYS A 443 -20.59 39.84 16.62
C LYS A 443 -21.90 39.30 16.04
N LEU A 444 -22.12 39.42 14.73
CA LEU A 444 -23.24 38.80 14.02
C LEU A 444 -22.81 37.49 13.35
N ILE A 445 -21.65 37.50 12.70
CA ILE A 445 -21.12 36.34 11.95
C ILE A 445 -20.96 35.10 12.85
N HIS A 446 -20.42 35.26 14.06
CA HIS A 446 -20.15 34.11 14.91
C HIS A 446 -21.42 33.48 15.51
N PRO A 447 -22.37 34.24 16.09
CA PRO A 447 -23.66 33.67 16.50
C PRO A 447 -24.46 33.08 15.34
N LEU A 448 -24.46 33.76 14.18
CA LEU A 448 -25.13 33.25 12.99
C LEU A 448 -24.53 31.90 12.56
N ARG A 449 -23.20 31.77 12.54
CA ARG A 449 -22.56 30.47 12.26
C ARG A 449 -23.03 29.40 13.24
N ILE A 450 -23.01 29.68 14.54
CA ILE A 450 -23.46 28.72 15.56
C ILE A 450 -24.91 28.31 15.30
N ALA A 451 -25.80 29.27 15.05
CA ALA A 451 -27.20 29.00 14.74
C ALA A 451 -27.38 28.12 13.49
N LEU A 452 -26.60 28.36 12.44
CA LEU A 452 -26.73 27.66 11.17
C LEU A 452 -26.05 26.28 11.17
N SER A 453 -24.88 26.14 11.78
CA SER A 453 -24.06 24.93 11.63
C SER A 453 -23.83 24.15 12.92
N GLY A 454 -24.18 24.69 14.09
CA GLY A 454 -23.89 24.07 15.39
C GLY A 454 -22.42 24.11 15.80
N VAL A 455 -21.51 24.55 14.91
CA VAL A 455 -20.05 24.47 15.09
C VAL A 455 -19.39 25.84 14.91
N GLY A 456 -18.18 26.01 15.47
CA GLY A 456 -17.43 27.27 15.34
C GLY A 456 -16.69 27.46 14.00
N GLU A 457 -16.49 26.40 13.24
CA GLU A 457 -15.65 26.41 12.04
C GLU A 457 -16.43 25.90 10.82
N GLY A 458 -15.93 26.17 9.61
CA GLY A 458 -16.62 25.77 8.38
C GLY A 458 -16.35 26.72 7.20
N PRO A 459 -17.17 26.65 6.14
CA PRO A 459 -17.04 27.50 4.96
C PRO A 459 -17.36 28.97 5.27
N GLY A 460 -17.19 29.86 4.30
CA GLY A 460 -17.56 31.27 4.45
C GLY A 460 -18.99 31.42 4.96
N ILE A 461 -19.28 32.41 5.82
CA ILE A 461 -20.63 32.52 6.40
C ILE A 461 -21.69 32.79 5.33
N PHE A 462 -21.36 33.59 4.31
CA PHE A 462 -22.28 33.89 3.22
C PHE A 462 -22.41 32.72 2.23
N GLU A 463 -21.34 31.97 2.01
CA GLU A 463 -21.36 30.71 1.26
C GLU A 463 -22.26 29.66 1.97
N LEU A 464 -22.15 29.54 3.30
CA LEU A 464 -23.04 28.69 4.09
C LEU A 464 -24.51 29.09 3.94
N ILE A 465 -24.81 30.39 3.95
CA ILE A 465 -26.16 30.94 3.78
C ILE A 465 -26.70 30.66 2.37
N ASP A 466 -25.88 30.88 1.34
CA ASP A 466 -26.25 30.62 -0.06
C ASP A 466 -26.58 29.14 -0.28
N ILE A 467 -25.74 28.24 0.24
CA ILE A 467 -25.95 26.80 0.10
C ILE A 467 -27.23 26.38 0.82
N LEU A 468 -27.43 26.78 2.08
CA LEU A 468 -28.63 26.40 2.83
C LEU A 468 -29.92 27.00 2.24
N GLY A 469 -29.83 28.19 1.65
CA GLY A 469 -30.96 28.95 1.15
C GLY A 469 -31.73 29.69 2.26
N LYS A 470 -32.40 30.79 1.87
CA LYS A 470 -33.08 31.72 2.78
C LYS A 470 -34.02 31.03 3.78
N ALA A 471 -34.86 30.11 3.29
CA ALA A 471 -35.89 29.47 4.12
C ALA A 471 -35.29 28.63 5.26
N GLU A 472 -34.25 27.84 4.96
CA GLU A 472 -33.58 27.01 5.96
C GLU A 472 -32.76 27.86 6.93
N VAL A 473 -32.11 28.92 6.45
CA VAL A 473 -31.40 29.91 7.27
C VAL A 473 -32.33 30.55 8.30
N GLN A 474 -33.50 31.01 7.87
CA GLN A 474 -34.53 31.55 8.76
C GLN A 474 -34.99 30.55 9.81
N ASN A 475 -35.28 29.32 9.39
CA ASN A 475 -35.72 28.25 10.28
C ASN A 475 -34.69 27.94 11.38
N ARG A 476 -33.40 27.87 11.00
CA ARG A 476 -32.29 27.61 11.94
C ARG A 476 -32.04 28.78 12.89
N ILE A 477 -32.10 30.02 12.41
CA ILE A 477 -32.01 31.21 13.27
C ILE A 477 -33.12 31.17 14.34
N ASN A 478 -34.38 30.94 13.93
CA ASN A 478 -35.50 30.88 14.85
C ASN A 478 -35.38 29.74 15.85
N THR A 479 -34.89 28.58 15.42
CA THR A 479 -34.63 27.43 16.30
C THR A 479 -33.54 27.76 17.32
N ALA A 480 -32.44 28.40 16.90
CA ALA A 480 -31.38 28.84 17.79
C ALA A 480 -31.88 29.86 18.81
N LEU A 481 -32.62 30.89 18.37
CA LEU A 481 -33.20 31.91 19.26
C LEU A 481 -34.19 31.34 20.29
N LYS A 482 -34.84 30.20 19.98
CA LYS A 482 -35.73 29.51 20.91
C LYS A 482 -34.97 28.65 21.92
N ASN A 483 -33.87 28.03 21.50
CA ASN A 483 -33.15 27.02 22.29
C ASN A 483 -31.94 27.57 23.04
N LEU A 484 -31.43 28.74 22.64
CA LEU A 484 -30.24 29.41 23.18
C LEU A 484 -30.63 30.78 23.74
N ASP A 485 -31.37 30.78 24.83
CA ASP A 485 -31.72 31.98 25.60
C ASP A 485 -30.74 32.20 26.76
#